data_AF-A0A922A2N2-F1
#
_entry.id   AF-A0A922A2N2-F1
#
_cell.length_a   1.000
_cell.length_b   1.000
_cell.length_c   1.000
_cell.angle_alpha   90.00
_cell.angle_beta   90.00
_cell.angle_gamma   90.00
#
_symmetry.space_group_name_H-M   'P 1'
#
loop_
_entity.id
_entity.type
_entity.pdbx_description
1 polymer ?
#
loop_
_entity_poly.entity_id
_entity_poly.type
_entity_poly.pdbx_seq_one_letter_code
_entity_poly.pdbx_strand_id
1 'polypeptide(L)' 'MDEVEKVFNRFDTNGDGKISESELGAVLSSLGTAFADEGELRRIMAELDSDNDGFISLPEFVAFCRSGSEDG' A
#
# COMPACT_ATOMS: atom_id res chain seq x y z
N MET A 1 -15.22 -9.03 -6.67
CA MET A 1 -14.75 -9.33 -5.30
C MET A 1 -13.28 -9.55 -5.45
N ASP A 2 -12.63 -8.44 -5.68
CA ASP A 2 -11.33 -8.38 -6.29
C ASP A 2 -10.34 -8.65 -5.16
N GLU A 3 -9.41 -9.58 -5.39
CA GLU A 3 -8.47 -10.00 -4.34
C GLU A 3 -7.69 -8.81 -3.78
N VAL A 4 -7.46 -7.81 -4.64
CA VAL A 4 -6.97 -6.47 -4.31
C VAL A 4 -7.83 -5.78 -3.26
N GLU A 5 -9.15 -5.71 -3.40
CA GLU A 5 -10.02 -5.03 -2.43
C GLU A 5 -9.94 -5.68 -1.04
N LYS A 6 -9.83 -7.02 -0.99
CA LYS A 6 -9.69 -7.74 0.29
C LYS A 6 -8.36 -7.45 0.96
N VAL A 7 -7.28 -7.41 0.16
CA VAL A 7 -5.94 -7.06 0.65
C VAL A 7 -5.95 -5.61 1.11
N PHE A 8 -6.48 -4.71 0.28
CA PHE A 8 -6.61 -3.29 0.55
C PHE A 8 -7.34 -3.02 1.87
N ASN A 9 -8.51 -3.63 2.08
CA ASN A 9 -9.30 -3.48 3.30
C ASN A 9 -8.65 -4.15 4.54
N ARG A 10 -7.56 -4.90 4.35
CA ARG A 10 -6.75 -5.43 5.44
C ARG A 10 -5.65 -4.44 5.85
N PHE A 11 -5.23 -3.58 4.93
CA PHE A 11 -4.26 -2.51 5.18
C PHE A 11 -4.96 -1.21 5.63
N ASP A 12 -6.06 -0.85 4.97
CA ASP A 12 -6.94 0.27 5.28
C ASP A 12 -7.74 -0.06 6.55
N THR A 13 -7.25 0.45 7.68
CA THR A 13 -7.80 0.14 9.01
C THR A 13 -8.92 1.13 9.36
N ASN A 14 -8.87 2.33 8.79
CA ASN A 14 -9.84 3.39 8.99
C ASN A 14 -11.11 3.26 8.10
N GLY A 15 -11.10 2.45 7.05
CA GLY A 15 -12.21 2.28 6.12
C GLY A 15 -12.42 3.44 5.13
N ASP A 16 -11.42 4.30 4.91
CA ASP A 16 -11.55 5.51 4.08
C ASP A 16 -11.34 5.22 2.58
N GLY A 17 -10.86 4.04 2.22
CA GLY A 17 -10.63 3.65 0.83
C GLY A 17 -9.27 4.11 0.28
N LYS A 18 -8.34 4.48 1.16
CA LYS A 18 -6.98 4.94 0.87
C LYS A 18 -6.04 4.51 2.01
N ILE A 19 -4.95 3.83 1.66
CA ILE A 19 -3.96 3.40 2.66
C ILE A 19 -3.00 4.55 2.91
N SER A 20 -3.01 5.07 4.13
CA SER A 20 -2.08 6.12 4.56
C SER A 20 -0.71 5.53 4.91
N GLU A 21 0.35 6.34 4.84
CA GLU A 21 1.70 5.91 5.26
C GLU A 21 1.69 5.36 6.69
N SER A 22 0.95 6.01 7.60
CA SER A 22 0.77 5.52 8.97
C SER A 22 0.06 4.16 9.07
N GLU A 23 -0.91 3.88 8.21
CA GLU A 23 -1.65 2.62 8.20
C GLU A 23 -0.80 1.49 7.61
N LEU A 24 -0.09 1.78 6.53
CA LEU A 24 0.88 0.86 5.94
C LEU A 24 1.95 0.50 6.99
N GLY A 25 2.52 1.48 7.68
CA GLY A 25 3.53 1.25 8.72
C GLY A 25 2.98 0.45 9.91
N ALA A 26 1.75 0.74 10.36
CA ALA A 26 1.12 0.00 11.45
C ALA A 26 0.88 -1.47 11.09
N VAL A 27 0.42 -1.74 9.87
CA VAL A 27 0.13 -3.11 9.40
C VAL A 27 1.42 -3.88 9.13
N LEU A 28 2.43 -3.25 8.54
CA LEU A 28 3.74 -3.85 8.33
C LEU A 28 4.45 -4.19 9.66
N SER A 29 4.35 -3.28 10.64
CA SER A 29 4.79 -3.53 12.01
C SER A 29 4.04 -4.71 12.65
N SER A 30 2.73 -4.81 12.42
CA SER A 30 1.90 -5.92 12.90
C SER A 30 2.19 -7.26 12.20
N LEU A 31 2.58 -7.24 10.93
CA LEU A 31 3.02 -8.40 10.15
C LEU A 31 4.41 -8.92 10.56
N GLY A 32 5.12 -8.21 11.44
CA GLY A 32 6.42 -8.64 11.97
C GLY A 32 7.57 -8.52 10.99
N THR A 33 7.34 -7.92 9.80
CA THR A 33 8.46 -7.48 8.98
C THR A 33 8.94 -6.17 9.54
N ALA A 34 10.20 -6.15 9.97
CA ALA A 34 10.88 -4.98 10.49
C ALA A 34 11.18 -3.98 9.36
N PHE A 35 10.15 -3.48 8.68
CA PHE A 35 10.20 -2.19 7.98
C PHE A 35 10.14 -1.09 9.06
N ALA A 36 11.16 -1.08 9.92
CA ALA A 36 11.23 -0.22 11.10
C ALA A 36 11.73 1.19 10.75
N ASP A 37 12.22 1.38 9.53
CA ASP A 37 12.72 2.66 9.04
C ASP A 37 11.65 3.37 8.22
N GLU A 38 11.26 4.58 8.68
CA GLU A 38 10.44 5.53 7.92
C GLU A 38 10.97 5.73 6.48
N GLY A 39 12.29 5.61 6.29
CA GLY A 39 12.92 5.70 4.97
C GLY A 39 12.55 4.56 4.01
N GLU A 40 12.38 3.33 4.51
CA GLU A 40 11.97 2.20 3.67
C GLU A 40 10.47 2.24 3.39
N LEU A 41 9.69 2.60 4.42
CA LEU A 41 8.26 2.81 4.29
C LEU A 41 7.96 3.86 3.22
N ARG A 42 8.66 5.00 3.25
CA ARG A 42 8.53 6.07 2.27
C ARG A 42 8.95 5.66 0.86
N ARG A 43 9.93 4.76 0.72
CA ARG A 43 10.31 4.21 -0.60
C ARG A 43 9.21 3.34 -1.18
N ILE A 44 8.68 2.42 -0.36
CA ILE A 44 7.57 1.55 -0.75
C ILE A 44 6.33 2.39 -1.07
N MET A 45 6.07 3.41 -0.25
CA MET A 45 5.00 4.37 -0.46
C MET A 45 5.18 5.05 -1.82
N ALA A 46 6.37 5.61 -2.11
CA ALA A 46 6.65 6.30 -3.37
C ALA A 46 6.65 5.38 -4.61
N GLU A 47 6.88 4.08 -4.46
CA GLU A 47 6.74 3.11 -5.56
C GLU A 47 5.27 2.81 -5.88
N LEU A 48 4.40 2.85 -4.86
CA LEU A 48 2.97 2.54 -4.99
C LEU A 48 2.12 3.79 -5.29
N ASP A 49 2.51 4.93 -4.71
CA ASP A 49 1.88 6.24 -4.82
C ASP A 49 2.41 6.97 -6.06
N SER A 50 1.69 6.80 -7.17
CA SER A 50 2.03 7.44 -8.44
C SER A 50 1.66 8.92 -8.44
N ASP A 51 0.62 9.31 -7.70
CA ASP A 51 0.18 10.72 -7.60
C ASP A 51 1.00 11.54 -6.60
N ASN A 52 1.77 10.86 -5.74
CA ASN A 52 2.55 11.45 -4.64
C ASN A 52 1.67 12.27 -3.67
N ASP A 53 0.43 11.81 -3.42
CA ASP A 53 -0.50 12.42 -2.46
C ASP A 53 -0.19 11.98 -1.00
N GLY A 54 0.69 10.99 -0.82
CA GLY A 54 1.02 10.38 0.46
C GLY A 54 0.02 9.31 0.90
N PHE A 55 -0.83 8.85 -0.02
CA PHE A 55 -1.85 7.82 0.21
C PHE A 55 -1.93 6.90 -1.00
N ILE A 56 -2.06 5.60 -0.76
CA ILE A 56 -2.25 4.62 -1.83
C ILE A 56 -3.75 4.43 -2.02
N SER A 57 -4.28 4.92 -3.14
CA SER A 57 -5.69 4.76 -3.46
C SER A 57 -5.96 3.35 -4.00
N LEU A 58 -7.18 2.85 -3.81
CA LEU A 58 -7.63 1.57 -4.39
C LEU A 58 -7.33 1.43 -5.90
N PRO A 59 -7.59 2.44 -6.76
CA PRO A 59 -7.19 2.39 -8.17
C PRO A 59 -5.68 2.29 -8.41
N GLU A 60 -4.84 2.92 -7.59
CA GLU A 60 -3.38 2.82 -7.68
C GLU A 60 -2.89 1.44 -7.28
N PHE A 61 -3.44 0.88 -6.21
CA PHE A 61 -3.11 -0.48 -5.78
C PHE A 61 -3.52 -1.53 -6.82
N VAL A 62 -4.69 -1.36 -7.46
CA VAL A 62 -5.13 -2.22 -8.57
C VAL A 62 -4.22 -2.05 -9.78
N ALA A 63 -3.87 -0.82 -10.14
CA ALA A 63 -2.97 -0.53 -11.26
C ALA A 63 -1.60 -1.15 -11.04
N PHE A 64 -1.02 -1.02 -9.84
CA PHE A 64 0.25 -1.64 -9.46
C PHE A 64 0.17 -3.17 -9.51
N CYS A 65 -0.86 -3.77 -8.91
CA CYS A 65 -1.03 -5.23 -8.91
C CYS A 65 -1.24 -5.80 -10.31
N ARG A 66 -1.90 -5.04 -11.20
CA ARG A 66 -2.00 -5.38 -12.63
C ARG A 66 -0.70 -5.17 -13.39
N SER A 67 0.00 -4.06 -13.15
CA SER A 67 1.24 -3.70 -13.82
C SER A 67 2.45 -4.56 -13.38
N GLY A 68 2.41 -5.16 -12.19
CA GLY A 68 3.46 -6.05 -11.69
C GLY A 68 3.55 -7.42 -12.37
N SER A 69 2.75 -7.68 -13.42
CA SER A 69 2.82 -8.91 -14.23
C SER A 69 3.42 -8.69 -15.64
N GLU A 70 3.96 -7.51 -15.93
CA GLU A 70 4.65 -7.21 -17.19
C GLU A 70 6.17 -7.18 -16.99
N ASP A 71 6.72 -8.31 -16.54
CA ASP A 71 8.14 -8.63 -16.71
C ASP A 71 8.33 -9.07 -18.17
N GLY A 72 8.99 -8.23 -18.97
CA GLY A 72 9.41 -8.51 -20.34
C GLY A 72 10.83 -9.03 -20.40
#